data_AF-A0A960DYV0-F1
#
_entry.id   AF-A0A960DYV0-F1
#
_cell.length_a   1.000
_cell.length_b   1.000
_cell.length_c   1.000
_cell.angle_alpha   90.00
_cell.angle_beta   90.00
_cell.angle_gamma   90.00
#
_symmetry.space_group_name_H-M   'P 1'
#
loop_
_entity.id
_entity.type
_entity.pdbx_description
1 polymer ?
#
loop_
_entity_poly.entity_id
_entity_poly.type
_entity_poly.pdbx_seq_one_letter_code
_entity_poly.pdbx_strand_id
1 'polypeptide(L)'
;TEQADLLQAMYGRHGESPIPIVASYSPAQCFDAAIEAARIALKYRTPVLLLSDGYLANGSEPWRLPSVEDLPDISVEFATEPNHTDAEGEPEFWPYLRDPLTLARPWAVPGTPGLAHRIGGIEKHDGTGNISYDPANHEHMVHLRADKVAGIAADIAPVEVTGDAEDAELLVVGWGSTWGAIDGAMNRCRAAGRRVAHAHLTHLNPFPANLGDVLARYPRVVVPEMNLGQLSRLLRAEYLVDARSITKVQGVPFTAGELEAALLKEMDQ
;
A
#
# COMPACT_ATOMS: atom_id res chain seq x y z
N THR A 1 3.68 -6.31 20.77
CA THR A 1 3.21 -6.13 19.38
C THR A 1 2.24 -4.96 19.34
N GLU A 2 2.33 -4.11 18.32
CA GLU A 2 1.51 -2.92 18.13
C GLU A 2 1.53 -2.52 16.65
N GLN A 3 0.52 -1.80 16.18
CA GLN A 3 0.37 -1.35 14.79
C GLN A 3 0.13 0.16 14.73
N ALA A 4 0.93 0.95 15.46
CA ALA A 4 0.70 2.38 15.69
C ALA A 4 1.47 3.34 14.76
N ASP A 5 2.12 2.83 13.70
CA ASP A 5 2.95 3.64 12.81
C ASP A 5 2.32 3.91 11.43
N LEU A 6 1.06 3.51 11.20
CA LEU A 6 0.39 3.70 9.90
C LEU A 6 0.27 5.18 9.50
N LEU A 7 -0.16 6.05 10.42
CA LEU A 7 -0.24 7.49 10.12
C LEU A 7 1.14 8.14 9.93
N GLN A 8 2.16 7.64 10.64
CA GLN A 8 3.54 8.07 10.41
C GLN A 8 4.04 7.62 9.03
N ALA A 9 3.66 6.42 8.58
CA ALA A 9 3.96 5.93 7.24
C ALA A 9 3.25 6.74 6.14
N MET A 10 1.97 7.10 6.36
CA MET A 10 1.17 7.90 5.43
C MET A 10 1.64 9.36 5.33
N TYR A 11 1.90 10.00 6.47
CA TYR A 11 2.00 11.47 6.57
C TYR A 11 3.25 11.97 7.29
N GLY A 12 4.19 11.10 7.65
CA GLY A 12 5.37 11.47 8.43
C GLY A 12 6.47 12.21 7.65
N ARG A 13 6.27 12.44 6.34
CA ARG A 13 7.25 13.10 5.45
C ARG A 13 6.89 14.57 5.26
N HIS A 14 7.90 15.43 5.08
CA HIS A 14 7.67 16.86 4.85
C HIS A 14 7.18 17.14 3.42
N GLY A 15 6.23 18.06 3.30
CA GLY A 15 5.60 18.44 2.03
C GLY A 15 4.74 17.32 1.41
N GLU A 16 4.15 17.62 0.25
CA GLU A 16 3.35 16.66 -0.53
C GLU A 16 4.24 15.59 -1.17
N SER A 17 4.51 14.54 -0.40
CA SER A 17 5.45 13.48 -0.75
C SER A 17 4.92 12.08 -0.41
N PRO A 18 3.77 11.69 -0.99
CA PRO A 18 3.21 10.37 -0.76
C PRO A 18 4.17 9.29 -1.25
N ILE A 19 4.10 8.12 -0.61
CA ILE A 19 4.88 6.96 -0.97
C ILE A 19 4.00 5.70 -0.87
N PRO A 20 4.26 4.66 -1.68
CA PRO A 20 3.49 3.44 -1.57
C PRO A 20 3.77 2.73 -0.25
N ILE A 21 2.73 2.10 0.30
CA ILE A 21 2.79 1.37 1.57
C ILE A 21 2.17 -0.01 1.37
N VAL A 22 2.97 -1.04 1.64
CA VAL A 22 2.59 -2.44 1.66
C VAL A 22 2.68 -2.93 3.10
N ALA A 23 1.76 -3.80 3.53
CA ALA A 23 1.76 -4.41 4.85
C ALA A 23 1.70 -5.94 4.74
N SER A 24 2.53 -6.63 5.52
CA SER A 24 2.48 -8.09 5.62
C SER A 24 1.50 -8.56 6.69
N TYR A 25 0.87 -9.72 6.50
CA TYR A 25 -0.19 -10.20 7.40
C TYR A 25 0.06 -11.57 8.05
N SER A 26 1.02 -12.35 7.57
CA SER A 26 1.44 -13.62 8.16
C SER A 26 2.95 -13.85 8.00
N PRO A 27 3.58 -14.73 8.81
CA PRO A 27 5.02 -15.01 8.66
C PRO A 27 5.44 -15.49 7.27
N ALA A 28 4.65 -16.32 6.59
CA ALA A 28 4.91 -16.75 5.21
C ALA A 28 4.67 -15.63 4.21
N GLN A 29 3.56 -14.87 4.35
CA GLN A 29 3.25 -13.81 3.40
C GLN A 29 4.21 -12.61 3.50
N CYS A 30 4.99 -12.47 4.58
CA CYS A 30 6.12 -11.54 4.63
C CYS A 30 7.07 -11.68 3.41
N PHE A 31 7.25 -12.90 2.88
CA PHE A 31 8.07 -13.14 1.70
C PHE A 31 7.47 -12.45 0.46
N ASP A 32 6.19 -12.69 0.18
CA ASP A 32 5.49 -12.13 -0.98
C ASP A 32 5.34 -10.61 -0.85
N ALA A 33 5.05 -10.11 0.35
CA ALA A 33 4.96 -8.67 0.62
C ALA A 33 6.28 -7.93 0.36
N ALA A 34 7.43 -8.57 0.64
CA ALA A 34 8.74 -8.01 0.34
C ALA A 34 9.02 -7.96 -1.17
N ILE A 35 8.63 -9.00 -1.91
CA ILE A 35 8.73 -9.01 -3.38
C ILE A 35 7.81 -7.95 -3.98
N GLU A 36 6.58 -7.82 -3.49
CA GLU A 36 5.64 -6.79 -3.95
C GLU A 36 6.15 -5.37 -3.69
N ALA A 37 6.69 -5.10 -2.50
CA ALA A 37 7.30 -3.82 -2.18
C ALA A 37 8.50 -3.51 -3.10
N ALA A 38 9.34 -4.52 -3.38
CA ALA A 38 10.46 -4.38 -4.32
C ALA A 38 9.99 -4.14 -5.75
N ARG A 39 8.98 -4.89 -6.22
CA ARG A 39 8.35 -4.70 -7.54
C ARG A 39 7.85 -3.27 -7.72
N ILE A 40 7.10 -2.74 -6.76
CA ILE A 40 6.59 -1.36 -6.81
C ILE A 40 7.75 -0.37 -6.81
N ALA A 41 8.73 -0.54 -5.91
CA ALA A 41 9.86 0.38 -5.79
C ALA A 41 10.68 0.45 -7.08
N LEU A 42 10.93 -0.72 -7.69
CA LEU A 42 11.57 -0.85 -8.98
C LEU A 42 10.66 -0.23 -10.04
N LYS A 43 9.52 -0.81 -10.39
CA LYS A 43 8.65 -0.37 -11.50
C LYS A 43 8.34 1.13 -11.48
N TYR A 44 7.99 1.71 -10.32
CA TYR A 44 7.56 3.11 -10.20
C TYR A 44 8.67 4.08 -9.75
N ARG A 45 9.90 3.58 -9.58
CA ARG A 45 11.09 4.36 -9.18
C ARG A 45 10.80 5.28 -8.01
N THR A 46 10.27 4.71 -6.93
CA THR A 46 9.78 5.42 -5.77
C THR A 46 10.12 4.67 -4.49
N PRO A 47 10.44 5.34 -3.37
CA PRO A 47 10.58 4.65 -2.10
C PRO A 47 9.25 4.02 -1.70
N VAL A 48 9.29 2.80 -1.15
CA VAL A 48 8.13 2.05 -0.66
C VAL A 48 8.36 1.69 0.81
N LEU A 49 7.33 1.83 1.65
CA LEU A 49 7.36 1.29 3.01
C LEU A 49 6.72 -0.09 3.04
N LEU A 50 7.43 -1.05 3.62
CA LEU A 50 6.89 -2.34 4.00
C LEU A 50 6.65 -2.35 5.51
N LEU A 51 5.39 -2.39 5.93
CA LEU A 51 4.99 -2.50 7.32
C LEU A 51 4.87 -3.97 7.72
N SER A 52 5.53 -4.31 8.82
CA SER A 52 5.39 -5.57 9.55
C SER A 52 5.33 -5.23 11.04
N ASP A 53 5.18 -6.23 11.90
CA ASP A 53 5.15 -6.03 13.34
C ASP A 53 5.89 -7.13 14.10
N GLY A 54 6.09 -6.88 15.40
CA GLY A 54 6.82 -7.80 16.27
C GLY A 54 6.15 -9.17 16.42
N TYR A 55 4.83 -9.30 16.16
CA TYR A 55 4.17 -10.60 16.20
C TYR A 55 4.56 -11.44 14.98
N LEU A 56 4.55 -10.86 13.78
CA LEU A 56 4.99 -11.56 12.57
C LEU A 56 6.48 -11.90 12.60
N ALA A 57 7.31 -10.96 13.07
CA ALA A 57 8.76 -11.15 13.14
C ALA A 57 9.19 -12.29 14.08
N ASN A 58 8.40 -12.59 15.12
CA ASN A 58 8.66 -13.68 16.06
C ASN A 58 7.73 -14.89 15.84
N GLY A 59 6.84 -14.80 14.84
CA GLY A 59 5.90 -15.85 14.48
C GLY A 59 6.53 -16.86 13.53
N SER A 60 5.93 -18.04 13.45
CA SER A 60 6.27 -19.03 12.42
C SER A 60 5.01 -19.75 11.99
N GLU A 61 4.95 -20.12 10.72
CA GLU A 61 3.89 -20.94 10.16
C GLU A 61 4.46 -21.92 9.14
N PRO A 62 3.79 -23.07 8.91
CA PRO A 62 4.18 -23.97 7.82
C PRO A 62 4.13 -23.23 6.49
N TRP A 63 5.27 -23.15 5.81
CA TRP A 63 5.39 -22.44 4.55
C TRP A 63 5.93 -23.36 3.46
N ARG A 64 5.23 -23.39 2.32
CA ARG A 64 5.71 -24.05 1.12
C ARG A 64 6.58 -23.07 0.34
N LEU A 65 7.87 -23.36 0.29
CA LEU A 65 8.82 -22.56 -0.49
C LEU A 65 8.41 -22.54 -1.98
N PRO A 66 8.24 -21.36 -2.60
CA PRO A 66 7.93 -21.27 -4.02
C PRO A 66 9.14 -21.69 -4.88
N SER A 67 8.87 -22.12 -6.12
CA SER A 67 9.93 -22.24 -7.11
C SER A 67 10.40 -20.85 -7.54
N VAL A 68 11.70 -20.71 -7.83
CA VAL A 68 12.24 -19.45 -8.36
C VAL A 68 11.60 -19.09 -9.70
N GLU A 69 11.24 -20.10 -10.50
CA GLU A 69 10.58 -19.94 -11.81
C GLU A 69 9.15 -19.40 -11.70
N ASP A 70 8.50 -19.55 -10.53
CA ASP A 70 7.14 -19.07 -10.28
C ASP A 70 7.12 -17.62 -9.73
N LEU A 71 8.29 -17.04 -9.42
CA LEU A 71 8.38 -15.68 -8.89
C LEU A 71 8.08 -14.64 -9.97
N PRO A 72 7.43 -13.52 -9.61
CA PRO A 72 7.16 -12.46 -10.58
C PRO A 72 8.47 -11.86 -11.11
N ASP A 73 8.51 -11.60 -12.42
CA ASP A 73 9.60 -10.84 -13.01
C ASP A 73 9.51 -9.37 -12.58
N ILE A 74 10.52 -8.93 -11.82
CA ILE A 74 10.68 -7.56 -11.33
C ILE A 74 11.86 -6.86 -12.00
N SER A 75 12.33 -7.37 -13.14
CA SER A 75 13.42 -6.81 -13.90
C SER A 75 13.15 -5.36 -14.32
N VAL A 76 14.23 -4.63 -14.54
CA VAL A 76 14.18 -3.20 -14.86
C VAL A 76 15.01 -2.91 -16.08
N GLU A 77 14.45 -2.09 -16.97
CA GLU A 77 15.20 -1.53 -18.09
C GLU A 77 15.95 -0.27 -17.62
N PHE A 78 17.25 -0.24 -17.91
CA PHE A 78 18.10 0.91 -17.68
C PHE A 78 18.24 1.71 -18.98
N ALA A 79 18.25 3.04 -18.85
CA ALA A 79 18.56 3.91 -19.97
C ALA A 79 20.01 3.68 -20.42
N THR A 80 20.19 3.45 -21.72
CA THR A 80 21.50 3.23 -22.35
C THR A 80 21.90 4.33 -23.32
N GLU A 81 20.94 5.17 -23.74
CA GLU A 81 21.15 6.25 -24.72
C GLU A 81 20.30 7.49 -24.40
N PRO A 82 20.67 8.67 -24.90
CA PRO A 82 19.88 9.90 -24.77
C PRO A 82 18.44 9.73 -25.27
N ASN A 83 17.49 10.39 -24.62
CA ASN A 83 16.05 10.26 -24.89
C ASN A 83 15.41 11.58 -25.37
N HIS A 84 16.23 12.58 -25.69
CA HIS A 84 15.81 13.88 -26.19
C HIS A 84 16.82 14.41 -27.22
N THR A 85 16.42 15.45 -27.94
CA THR A 85 17.27 16.18 -28.88
C THR A 85 17.12 17.66 -28.59
N ASP A 86 18.23 18.35 -28.36
CA ASP A 86 18.22 19.78 -28.03
C ASP A 86 17.87 20.66 -29.25
N ALA A 87 17.84 21.98 -29.05
CA ALA A 87 17.49 22.95 -30.09
C ALA A 87 18.51 22.99 -31.24
N GLU A 88 19.74 22.56 -30.98
CA GLU A 88 20.84 22.49 -31.93
C GLU A 88 20.88 21.16 -32.70
N GLY A 89 20.04 20.20 -32.32
CA GLY A 89 19.93 18.88 -32.96
C GLY A 89 20.85 17.82 -32.34
N GLU A 90 21.47 18.11 -31.20
CA GLU A 90 22.39 17.19 -30.52
C GLU A 90 21.62 16.27 -29.53
N PRO A 91 22.05 15.01 -29.36
CA PRO A 91 21.44 14.09 -28.40
C PRO A 91 21.59 14.56 -26.95
N GLU A 92 20.48 14.65 -26.21
CA GLU A 92 20.43 15.05 -24.81
C GLU A 92 19.66 14.03 -23.96
N PHE A 93 20.09 13.81 -22.71
CA PHE A 93 19.37 12.96 -21.78
C PHE A 93 18.53 13.80 -20.81
N TRP A 94 17.22 13.57 -20.82
CA TRP A 94 16.22 14.17 -19.93
C TRP A 94 15.85 13.21 -18.78
N PRO A 95 16.48 13.35 -17.60
CA PRO A 95 16.30 12.45 -16.45
C PRO A 95 14.94 12.55 -15.74
N TYR A 96 14.10 13.53 -16.10
CA TYR A 96 12.76 13.72 -15.55
C TYR A 96 11.67 13.58 -16.62
N LEU A 97 12.01 13.15 -17.83
CA LEU A 97 11.02 12.73 -18.83
C LEU A 97 10.26 11.52 -18.27
N ARG A 98 8.94 11.60 -18.13
CA ARG A 98 8.18 10.55 -17.44
C ARG A 98 7.60 9.53 -18.40
N ASP A 99 7.63 8.28 -17.96
CA ASP A 99 6.83 7.23 -18.60
C ASP A 99 5.34 7.57 -18.45
N PRO A 100 4.54 7.53 -19.54
CA PRO A 100 3.15 8.00 -19.51
C PRO A 100 2.20 7.12 -18.69
N LEU A 101 2.59 5.88 -18.37
CA LEU A 101 1.76 4.94 -17.60
C LEU A 101 2.14 4.94 -16.11
N THR A 102 3.43 4.83 -15.83
CA THR A 102 3.96 4.68 -14.47
C THR A 102 4.41 5.99 -13.85
N LEU A 103 4.56 7.06 -14.64
CA LEU A 103 5.18 8.33 -14.25
C LEU A 103 6.60 8.19 -13.65
N ALA A 104 7.21 7.02 -13.87
CA ALA A 104 8.57 6.72 -13.49
C ALA A 104 9.54 7.52 -14.35
N ARG A 105 10.73 7.75 -13.81
CA ARG A 105 11.83 8.38 -14.53
C ARG A 105 12.69 7.29 -15.19
N PRO A 106 13.30 7.58 -16.35
CA PRO A 106 14.40 6.79 -16.89
C PRO A 106 15.46 6.56 -15.81
N TRP A 107 15.98 5.34 -15.75
CA TRP A 107 17.01 4.99 -14.79
C TRP A 107 18.32 4.75 -15.52
N ALA A 108 19.22 5.72 -15.48
CA ALA A 108 20.58 5.57 -15.98
C ALA A 108 21.51 5.14 -14.85
N VAL A 109 22.37 4.15 -15.12
CA VAL A 109 23.44 3.73 -14.20
C VAL A 109 24.56 4.79 -14.22
N PRO A 110 25.10 5.22 -13.06
CA PRO A 110 26.23 6.13 -13.04
C PRO A 110 27.42 5.58 -13.83
N GLY A 111 27.96 6.39 -14.75
CA GLY A 111 29.05 6.01 -15.65
C GLY A 111 28.61 5.68 -17.08
N THR A 112 27.32 5.58 -17.37
CA THR A 112 26.83 5.41 -18.76
C THR A 112 27.14 6.66 -19.61
N PRO A 113 27.88 6.53 -20.73
CA PRO A 113 28.19 7.65 -21.60
C PRO A 113 26.95 8.37 -22.14
N GLY A 114 26.99 9.71 -22.20
CA GLY A 114 25.88 10.52 -22.72
C GLY A 114 24.70 10.73 -21.76
N LEU A 115 24.67 10.05 -20.60
CA LEU A 115 23.56 10.13 -19.64
C LEU A 115 23.93 10.86 -18.34
N ALA A 116 24.93 11.74 -18.38
CA ALA A 116 25.34 12.49 -17.19
C ALA A 116 24.19 13.42 -16.75
N HIS A 117 23.75 13.29 -15.50
CA HIS A 117 22.61 14.05 -14.99
C HIS A 117 22.69 14.30 -13.48
N ARG A 118 21.82 15.18 -12.96
CA ARG A 118 21.79 15.58 -11.56
C ARG A 118 20.48 15.17 -10.87
N ILE A 119 20.59 14.30 -9.86
CA ILE A 119 19.49 13.97 -8.94
C ILE A 119 19.74 14.71 -7.62
N GLY A 120 18.69 15.30 -7.03
CA GLY A 120 18.79 16.01 -5.76
C GLY A 120 17.40 16.38 -5.22
N GLY A 121 17.35 16.90 -3.99
CA GLY A 121 16.09 17.22 -3.29
C GLY A 121 15.47 18.58 -3.62
N ILE A 122 16.17 19.44 -4.37
CA ILE A 122 15.61 20.72 -4.86
C ILE A 122 14.70 20.43 -6.06
N GLU A 123 13.60 21.18 -6.17
CA GLU A 123 12.63 21.05 -7.25
C GLU A 123 13.31 21.05 -8.63
N LYS A 124 12.82 20.14 -9.48
CA LYS A 124 13.37 19.89 -10.80
C LYS A 124 12.38 20.31 -11.87
N HIS A 125 12.90 20.91 -12.93
CA HIS A 125 12.13 21.18 -14.12
C HIS A 125 11.70 19.86 -14.75
N ASP A 126 10.44 19.77 -15.15
CA ASP A 126 9.91 18.60 -15.84
C ASP A 126 10.71 18.31 -17.13
N GLY A 127 10.94 17.03 -17.44
CA GLY A 127 11.85 16.64 -18.53
C GLY A 127 13.33 16.81 -18.18
N THR A 128 13.88 18.03 -18.30
CA THR A 128 15.33 18.31 -18.25
C THR A 128 15.99 17.96 -16.91
N GLY A 129 15.28 18.05 -15.79
CA GLY A 129 15.86 17.82 -14.46
C GLY A 129 16.77 18.93 -13.93
N ASN A 130 16.80 20.08 -14.59
CA ASN A 130 17.46 21.28 -14.09
C ASN A 130 16.76 21.83 -12.85
N ILE A 131 17.47 22.64 -12.04
CA ILE A 131 16.83 23.27 -10.88
C ILE A 131 15.77 24.25 -11.37
N SER A 132 14.56 24.17 -10.81
CA SER A 132 13.47 25.09 -11.13
C SER A 132 12.97 25.79 -9.87
N TYR A 133 12.66 27.08 -10.01
CA TYR A 133 11.95 27.89 -9.02
C TYR A 133 10.61 28.40 -9.57
N ASP A 134 10.20 27.91 -10.74
CA ASP A 134 8.96 28.29 -11.38
C ASP A 134 7.76 27.75 -10.57
N PRO A 135 6.80 28.60 -10.16
CA PRO A 135 5.65 28.17 -9.37
C PRO A 135 4.76 27.15 -10.07
N ALA A 136 4.51 27.30 -11.37
CA ALA A 136 3.66 26.39 -12.13
C ALA A 136 4.34 25.02 -12.31
N ASN A 137 5.65 25.01 -12.51
CA ASN A 137 6.42 23.76 -12.48
C ASN A 137 6.32 23.08 -11.11
N HIS A 138 6.40 23.83 -10.00
CA HIS A 138 6.29 23.25 -8.67
C HIS A 138 4.92 22.59 -8.43
N GLU A 139 3.83 23.29 -8.76
CA GLU A 139 2.47 22.74 -8.68
C GLU A 139 2.32 21.47 -9.54
N HIS A 140 2.78 21.52 -10.79
CA HIS A 140 2.76 20.37 -11.68
C HIS A 140 3.54 19.17 -11.10
N MET A 141 4.74 19.40 -10.59
CA MET A 141 5.59 18.34 -10.04
C MET A 141 5.04 17.77 -8.71
N VAL A 142 4.30 18.56 -7.93
CA VAL A 142 3.53 18.08 -6.77
C VAL A 142 2.45 17.10 -7.22
N HIS A 143 1.58 17.51 -8.17
CA HIS A 143 0.53 16.64 -8.69
C HIS A 143 1.10 15.37 -9.32
N LEU A 144 2.15 15.48 -10.12
CA LEU A 144 2.80 14.32 -10.74
C LEU A 144 3.28 13.29 -9.71
N ARG A 145 3.85 13.72 -8.57
CA ARG A 145 4.25 12.81 -7.50
C ARG A 145 3.06 12.13 -6.84
N ALA A 146 1.97 12.85 -6.63
CA ALA A 146 0.72 12.30 -6.09
C ALA A 146 0.09 11.30 -7.07
N ASP A 147 -0.08 11.69 -8.33
CA ASP A 147 -0.64 10.87 -9.40
C ASP A 147 0.17 9.60 -9.63
N LYS A 148 1.50 9.68 -9.54
CA LYS A 148 2.38 8.51 -9.62
C LYS A 148 2.06 7.48 -8.56
N VAL A 149 1.84 7.91 -7.31
CA VAL A 149 1.52 6.98 -6.22
C VAL A 149 0.10 6.49 -6.33
N ALA A 150 -0.87 7.36 -6.62
CA ALA A 150 -2.27 6.98 -6.79
C ALA A 150 -2.46 5.99 -7.95
N GLY A 151 -1.77 6.21 -9.08
CA GLY A 151 -1.85 5.38 -10.28
C GLY A 151 -1.38 3.93 -10.09
N ILE A 152 -0.62 3.64 -9.03
CA ILE A 152 -0.25 2.25 -8.67
C ILE A 152 -1.50 1.41 -8.37
N ALA A 153 -2.62 2.02 -7.97
CA ALA A 153 -3.88 1.32 -7.71
C ALA A 153 -4.39 0.52 -8.92
N ALA A 154 -4.04 0.92 -10.15
CA ALA A 154 -4.39 0.20 -11.38
C ALA A 154 -3.53 -1.06 -11.64
N ASP A 155 -2.43 -1.21 -10.90
CA ASP A 155 -1.43 -2.28 -11.04
C ASP A 155 -1.32 -3.15 -9.77
N ILE A 156 -2.33 -3.07 -8.91
CA ILE A 156 -2.48 -3.93 -7.72
C ILE A 156 -3.78 -4.73 -7.84
N ALA A 157 -3.79 -5.91 -7.23
CA ALA A 157 -4.98 -6.74 -7.22
C ALA A 157 -6.14 -6.06 -6.46
N PRO A 158 -7.39 -6.24 -6.90
CA PRO A 158 -8.56 -5.85 -6.12
C PRO A 158 -8.54 -6.50 -4.73
N VAL A 159 -9.12 -5.83 -3.73
CA VAL A 159 -9.31 -6.46 -2.42
C VAL A 159 -10.29 -7.63 -2.54
N GLU A 160 -9.87 -8.80 -2.07
CA GLU A 160 -10.70 -9.99 -1.96
C GLU A 160 -11.50 -9.97 -0.65
N VAL A 161 -12.71 -10.53 -0.70
CA VAL A 161 -13.57 -10.68 0.48
C VAL A 161 -13.90 -12.15 0.68
N THR A 162 -13.67 -12.65 1.90
CA THR A 162 -13.96 -14.01 2.32
C THR A 162 -15.15 -14.05 3.28
N GLY A 163 -15.64 -15.25 3.60
CA GLY A 163 -16.82 -15.44 4.45
C GLY A 163 -18.12 -15.32 3.66
N ASP A 164 -19.13 -14.68 4.24
CA ASP A 164 -20.45 -14.52 3.63
C ASP A 164 -20.46 -13.25 2.73
N ALA A 165 -19.58 -13.22 1.74
CA ALA A 165 -19.22 -12.03 0.95
C ALA A 165 -20.38 -11.38 0.17
N GLU A 166 -21.48 -12.08 -0.04
CA GLU A 166 -22.63 -11.56 -0.80
C GLU A 166 -23.73 -10.99 0.10
N ASP A 167 -23.82 -11.41 1.37
CA ASP A 167 -24.95 -11.09 2.24
C ASP A 167 -24.61 -10.92 3.73
N ALA A 168 -23.34 -10.68 4.06
CA ALA A 168 -22.92 -10.43 5.43
C ALA A 168 -23.56 -9.18 6.05
N GLU A 169 -23.88 -9.28 7.34
CA GLU A 169 -24.40 -8.18 8.16
C GLU A 169 -23.29 -7.28 8.72
N LEU A 170 -22.03 -7.69 8.53
CA LEU A 170 -20.85 -7.08 9.08
C LEU A 170 -19.64 -7.42 8.19
N LEU A 171 -18.93 -6.39 7.72
CA LEU A 171 -17.61 -6.51 7.13
C LEU A 171 -16.55 -6.19 8.18
N VAL A 172 -15.64 -7.13 8.40
CA VAL A 172 -14.43 -6.91 9.19
C VAL A 172 -13.30 -6.54 8.23
N VAL A 173 -12.72 -5.35 8.39
CA VAL A 173 -11.58 -4.88 7.59
C VAL A 173 -10.33 -4.91 8.46
N GLY A 174 -9.36 -5.74 8.08
CA GLY A 174 -8.10 -5.88 8.79
C GLY A 174 -6.89 -5.48 7.96
N TRP A 175 -5.77 -5.32 8.64
CA TRP A 175 -4.44 -5.23 8.04
C TRP A 175 -3.40 -5.77 9.02
N GLY A 176 -2.22 -6.14 8.50
CA GLY A 176 -1.13 -6.61 9.34
C GLY A 176 -1.43 -7.93 10.06
N SER A 177 -0.76 -8.19 11.19
CA SER A 177 -0.94 -9.42 11.98
C SER A 177 -2.34 -9.68 12.56
N THR A 178 -3.30 -8.78 12.38
CA THR A 178 -4.69 -9.01 12.82
C THR A 178 -5.38 -10.11 12.02
N TRP A 179 -4.85 -10.49 10.84
CA TRP A 179 -5.47 -11.45 9.92
C TRP A 179 -5.94 -12.74 10.59
N GLY A 180 -5.04 -13.46 11.27
CA GLY A 180 -5.38 -14.77 11.84
C GLY A 180 -6.39 -14.70 12.98
N ALA A 181 -6.37 -13.62 13.75
CA ALA A 181 -7.36 -13.39 14.81
C ALA A 181 -8.74 -13.07 14.22
N ILE A 182 -8.78 -12.27 13.14
CA ILE A 182 -10.02 -11.92 12.43
C ILE A 182 -10.61 -13.16 11.74
N ASP A 183 -9.82 -13.91 11.00
CA ASP A 183 -10.28 -15.13 10.32
C ASP A 183 -10.85 -16.14 11.32
N GLY A 184 -10.14 -16.38 12.43
CA GLY A 184 -10.62 -17.24 13.51
C GLY A 184 -11.92 -16.74 14.15
N ALA A 185 -12.07 -15.44 14.37
CA ALA A 185 -13.28 -14.85 14.93
C ALA A 185 -14.46 -14.94 13.96
N MET A 186 -14.25 -14.61 12.69
CA MET A 186 -15.24 -14.73 11.62
C MET A 186 -15.77 -16.17 11.56
N ASN A 187 -14.88 -17.16 11.52
CA ASN A 187 -15.28 -18.57 11.45
C ASN A 187 -16.12 -19.01 12.65
N ARG A 188 -15.83 -18.50 13.86
CA ARG A 188 -16.63 -18.76 15.06
C ARG A 188 -18.00 -18.07 15.01
N CYS A 189 -18.06 -16.80 14.62
CA CYS A 189 -19.33 -16.10 14.42
C CYS A 189 -20.22 -16.81 13.39
N ARG A 190 -19.63 -17.29 12.28
CA ARG A 190 -20.33 -18.05 11.24
C ARG A 190 -20.83 -19.40 11.75
N ALA A 191 -20.03 -20.11 12.54
CA ALA A 191 -20.48 -21.34 13.21
C ALA A 191 -21.65 -21.09 14.19
N ALA A 192 -21.75 -19.88 14.74
CA ALA A 192 -22.87 -19.43 15.57
C ALA A 192 -24.08 -18.90 14.76
N GLY A 193 -24.06 -19.02 13.43
CA GLY A 193 -25.16 -18.63 12.54
C GLY A 193 -25.19 -17.13 12.19
N ARG A 194 -24.11 -16.38 12.45
CA ARG A 194 -24.00 -14.96 12.09
C ARG A 194 -23.30 -14.81 10.73
N ARG A 195 -23.80 -13.90 9.89
CA ARG A 195 -23.25 -13.66 8.56
C ARG A 195 -22.17 -12.57 8.62
N VAL A 196 -20.92 -12.96 8.39
CA VAL A 196 -19.75 -12.08 8.55
C VAL A 196 -18.83 -12.24 7.35
N ALA A 197 -18.36 -11.12 6.82
CA ALA A 197 -17.39 -11.05 5.75
C ALA A 197 -16.07 -10.45 6.24
N HIS A 198 -14.97 -10.82 5.60
CA HIS A 198 -13.63 -10.35 5.95
C HIS A 198 -12.89 -9.84 4.71
N ALA A 199 -12.42 -8.60 4.76
CA ALA A 199 -11.46 -8.04 3.81
C ALA A 199 -10.14 -7.76 4.53
N HIS A 200 -9.01 -8.15 3.94
CA HIS A 200 -7.70 -7.90 4.52
C HIS A 200 -6.79 -7.14 3.57
N LEU A 201 -6.32 -5.96 4.01
CA LEU A 201 -5.56 -5.05 3.18
C LEU A 201 -4.06 -5.35 3.26
N THR A 202 -3.47 -5.59 2.08
CA THR A 202 -2.02 -5.65 1.88
C THR A 202 -1.47 -4.31 1.40
N HIS A 203 -2.18 -3.62 0.50
CA HIS A 203 -1.83 -2.28 0.03
C HIS A 203 -2.59 -1.22 0.83
N LEU A 204 -1.85 -0.33 1.49
CA LEU A 204 -2.41 0.73 2.34
C LEU A 204 -2.25 2.12 1.70
N ASN A 205 -1.28 2.27 0.79
CA ASN A 205 -1.17 3.45 -0.05
C ASN A 205 -0.57 3.06 -1.42
N PRO A 206 -1.28 3.30 -2.53
CA PRO A 206 -2.72 3.56 -2.57
C PRO A 206 -3.51 2.34 -2.06
N PHE A 207 -4.76 2.55 -1.69
CA PHE A 207 -5.69 1.45 -1.45
C PHE A 207 -6.09 0.76 -2.76
N PRO A 208 -6.54 -0.51 -2.74
CA PRO A 208 -7.12 -1.20 -3.89
C PRO A 208 -8.29 -0.41 -4.50
N ALA A 209 -8.34 -0.33 -5.84
CA ALA A 209 -9.30 0.50 -6.55
C ALA A 209 -10.78 0.16 -6.24
N ASN A 210 -11.08 -1.11 -5.96
CA ASN A 210 -12.43 -1.58 -5.63
C ASN A 210 -12.80 -1.42 -4.14
N LEU A 211 -11.91 -0.88 -3.29
CA LEU A 211 -12.14 -0.86 -1.85
C LEU A 211 -13.39 -0.04 -1.48
N GLY A 212 -13.60 1.12 -2.12
CA GLY A 212 -14.80 1.93 -1.88
C GLY A 212 -16.10 1.16 -2.14
N ASP A 213 -16.18 0.47 -3.28
CA ASP A 213 -17.33 -0.37 -3.64
C ASP A 213 -17.51 -1.55 -2.67
N VAL A 214 -16.40 -2.14 -2.21
CA VAL A 214 -16.43 -3.19 -1.19
C VAL A 214 -17.03 -2.66 0.09
N LEU A 215 -16.54 -1.54 0.62
CA LEU A 215 -17.00 -0.98 1.88
C LEU A 215 -18.47 -0.56 1.82
N ALA A 216 -18.92 0.02 0.70
CA ALA A 216 -20.29 0.50 0.54
C ALA A 216 -21.36 -0.62 0.47
N ARG A 217 -20.96 -1.85 0.15
CA ARG A 217 -21.88 -3.00 0.04
C ARG A 217 -22.39 -3.50 1.38
N TYR A 218 -21.66 -3.25 2.47
CA TYR A 218 -21.98 -3.83 3.77
C TYR A 218 -22.66 -2.82 4.69
N PRO A 219 -23.68 -3.24 5.46
CA PRO A 219 -24.42 -2.34 6.33
C PRO A 219 -23.56 -1.84 7.50
N ARG A 220 -22.55 -2.62 7.91
CA ARG A 220 -21.65 -2.31 9.02
C ARG A 220 -20.23 -2.67 8.65
N VAL A 221 -19.30 -1.77 8.95
CA VAL A 221 -17.86 -1.96 8.75
C VAL A 221 -17.15 -1.79 10.09
N VAL A 222 -16.41 -2.82 10.51
CA VAL A 222 -15.59 -2.78 11.72
C VAL A 222 -14.12 -3.03 11.40
N VAL A 223 -13.24 -2.37 12.15
CA VAL A 223 -11.80 -2.36 11.91
C VAL A 223 -11.08 -2.75 13.20
N PRO A 224 -10.76 -4.04 13.39
CA PRO A 224 -9.89 -4.47 14.47
C PRO A 224 -8.47 -4.00 14.22
N GLU A 225 -7.93 -3.17 15.12
CA GLU A 225 -6.58 -2.61 14.97
C GLU A 225 -5.87 -2.47 16.31
N MET A 226 -4.57 -2.80 16.32
CA MET A 226 -3.74 -2.70 17.53
C MET A 226 -3.14 -1.31 17.69
N ASN A 227 -4.03 -0.31 17.64
CA ASN A 227 -3.77 1.11 17.82
C ASN A 227 -5.10 1.81 18.18
N LEU A 228 -5.15 3.15 18.16
CA LEU A 228 -6.33 3.95 18.54
C LEU A 228 -7.20 4.42 17.35
N GLY A 229 -7.25 3.68 16.24
CA GLY A 229 -8.12 4.00 15.11
C GLY A 229 -7.43 4.64 13.91
N GLN A 230 -6.25 4.13 13.50
CA GLN A 230 -5.50 4.70 12.39
C GLN A 230 -6.11 4.34 11.04
N LEU A 231 -6.37 3.06 10.77
CA LEU A 231 -6.95 2.62 9.50
C LEU A 231 -8.39 3.11 9.38
N SER A 232 -9.20 2.97 10.43
CA SER A 232 -10.59 3.46 10.44
C SER A 232 -10.69 4.96 10.13
N ARG A 233 -9.74 5.79 10.59
CA ARG A 233 -9.67 7.22 10.23
C ARG A 233 -9.43 7.42 8.74
N LEU A 234 -8.53 6.65 8.13
CA LEU A 234 -8.24 6.74 6.69
C LEU A 234 -9.44 6.31 5.85
N LEU A 235 -10.07 5.17 6.20
CA LEU A 235 -11.24 4.68 5.47
C LEU A 235 -12.41 5.66 5.52
N ARG A 236 -12.64 6.30 6.66
CA ARG A 236 -13.63 7.37 6.82
C ARG A 236 -13.32 8.60 5.98
N ALA A 237 -12.06 9.03 5.96
CA ALA A 237 -11.63 10.20 5.22
C ALA A 237 -11.75 9.99 3.70
N GLU A 238 -11.41 8.81 3.21
CA GLU A 238 -11.37 8.51 1.77
C GLU A 238 -12.73 8.10 1.22
N TYR A 239 -13.51 7.28 1.94
CA TYR A 239 -14.70 6.62 1.41
C TYR A 239 -16.01 7.04 2.08
N LEU A 240 -15.97 7.92 3.09
CA LEU A 240 -17.14 8.40 3.83
C LEU A 240 -18.01 7.28 4.44
N VAL A 241 -17.39 6.14 4.78
CA VAL A 241 -18.07 5.01 5.45
C VAL A 241 -17.97 5.11 6.97
N ASP A 242 -18.98 4.63 7.71
CA ASP A 242 -18.89 4.52 9.18
C ASP A 242 -18.03 3.33 9.62
N ALA A 243 -16.73 3.37 9.35
CA ALA A 243 -15.77 2.34 9.75
C ALA A 243 -15.47 2.41 11.26
N ARG A 244 -16.05 1.52 12.06
CA ARG A 244 -15.92 1.52 13.53
C ARG A 244 -14.69 0.75 13.98
N SER A 245 -13.85 1.38 14.81
CA SER A 245 -12.62 0.74 15.29
C SER A 245 -12.88 -0.18 16.49
N ILE A 246 -12.28 -1.37 16.49
CA ILE A 246 -12.12 -2.23 17.66
C ILE A 246 -10.64 -2.16 18.04
N THR A 247 -10.33 -1.37 19.08
CA THR A 247 -8.95 -1.01 19.43
C THR A 247 -8.38 -1.92 20.51
N LYS A 248 -7.12 -2.37 20.35
CA LYS A 248 -6.35 -3.04 21.42
C LYS A 248 -4.94 -2.46 21.53
N VAL A 249 -4.66 -1.73 22.61
CA VAL A 249 -3.36 -1.10 22.89
C VAL A 249 -2.73 -1.68 24.16
N GLN A 250 -2.67 -3.01 24.22
CA GLN A 250 -2.18 -3.76 25.38
C GLN A 250 -0.82 -4.43 25.14
N GLY A 251 -0.16 -4.13 24.02
CA GLY A 251 1.14 -4.71 23.65
C GLY A 251 1.08 -6.20 23.26
N VAL A 252 -0.10 -6.80 23.15
CA VAL A 252 -0.33 -8.22 22.83
C VAL A 252 -1.35 -8.35 21.70
N PRO A 253 -1.26 -9.42 20.86
CA PRO A 253 -2.16 -9.60 19.73
C PRO A 253 -3.61 -9.83 20.18
N PHE A 254 -4.55 -9.59 19.28
CA PHE A 254 -5.91 -10.08 19.45
C PHE A 254 -5.95 -11.61 19.50
N THR A 255 -6.84 -12.14 20.32
CA THR A 255 -7.27 -13.54 20.20
C THR A 255 -8.56 -13.62 19.39
N ALA A 256 -8.80 -14.77 18.73
CA ALA A 256 -10.04 -15.00 18.01
C ALA A 256 -11.29 -14.89 18.90
N GLY A 257 -11.20 -15.32 20.17
CA GLY A 257 -12.33 -15.25 21.12
C GLY A 257 -12.64 -13.82 21.59
N GLU A 258 -11.61 -12.99 21.79
CA GLU A 258 -11.81 -11.56 22.09
C GLU A 258 -12.51 -10.85 20.91
N LEU A 259 -12.07 -11.12 19.69
CA LEU A 259 -12.69 -10.53 18.51
C LEU A 259 -14.09 -11.06 18.29
N GLU A 260 -14.33 -12.37 18.39
CA GLU A 260 -15.67 -12.96 18.31
C GLU A 260 -16.66 -12.23 19.23
N ALA A 261 -16.32 -12.07 20.51
CA ALA A 261 -17.19 -11.36 21.46
C ALA A 261 -17.44 -9.90 21.06
N ALA A 262 -16.42 -9.20 20.55
CA ALA A 262 -16.54 -7.82 20.09
C ALA A 262 -17.41 -7.71 18.81
N LEU A 263 -17.22 -8.61 17.84
CA LEU A 263 -17.99 -8.65 16.61
C LEU A 263 -19.47 -8.93 16.90
N LEU A 264 -19.77 -9.92 17.75
CA LEU A 264 -21.16 -10.21 18.15
C LEU A 264 -21.84 -8.99 18.78
N LYS A 265 -21.14 -8.28 19.68
CA LYS A 265 -21.64 -7.05 20.29
C LYS A 265 -21.91 -5.94 19.27
N GLU A 266 -21.10 -5.79 18.24
CA GLU A 266 -21.35 -4.80 17.17
C GLU A 266 -22.53 -5.22 16.29
N MET A 267 -22.75 -6.51 16.11
CA MET A 267 -23.88 -7.02 15.32
C MET A 267 -25.22 -6.95 16.05
N ASP A 268 -25.21 -6.94 17.39
CA ASP A 268 -26.42 -6.86 18.24
C ASP A 268 -26.86 -5.42 18.55
N GLN A 269 -26.09 -4.40 18.14
CA GLN A 269 -26.46 -2.98 18.18
C GLN A 269 -27.29 -2.58 16.96
#